data_AF-A0A831TPC1-F1
#
_entry.id   AF-A0A831TPC1-F1
#
_cell.length_a   1.000
_cell.length_b   1.000
_cell.length_c   1.000
_cell.angle_alpha   90.00
_cell.angle_beta   90.00
_cell.angle_gamma   90.00
#
_symmetry.space_group_name_H-M   'P 1'
#
loop_
_entity.id
_entity.type
_entity.pdbx_description
1 polymer ?
#
loop_
_entity_poly.entity_id
_entity_poly.type
_entity_poly.pdbx_seq_one_letter_code
_entity_poly.pdbx_strand_id
1 'polypeptide(L)'
;MDPNSVLLDTDRGLLKMRPRPGRTLDPVKIFEAIRSSRFHSRLDYVEVTVAGPRVKEENGKWLLTLPGSDERFLLEPSPQGNHARAPDTPSPFEALCAAVRGGERIRTVTGRLRGLSLAPRGRGAPAPPPLRLERPLTLLVTAFEREE
;
A
#
# COMPACT_ATOMS: atom_id res chain seq x y z
N MET A 1 -9.76 -13.72 -12.29
CA MET A 1 -8.42 -13.49 -11.70
C MET A 1 -8.50 -13.94 -10.25
N ASP A 2 -7.56 -14.74 -9.76
CA ASP A 2 -7.60 -15.23 -8.37
C ASP A 2 -7.54 -14.01 -7.42
N PRO A 3 -8.49 -13.86 -6.48
CA PRO A 3 -8.52 -12.70 -5.57
C PRO A 3 -7.29 -12.63 -4.65
N ASN A 4 -6.48 -13.69 -4.61
CA ASN A 4 -5.35 -13.87 -3.71
C ASN A 4 -3.97 -13.83 -4.39
N SER A 5 -3.86 -13.09 -5.50
CA SER A 5 -2.65 -13.05 -6.33
C SER A 5 -1.70 -11.91 -5.95
N VAL A 6 -0.39 -12.17 -6.09
CA VAL A 6 0.60 -11.12 -6.36
C VAL A 6 0.61 -10.92 -7.87
N LEU A 7 0.32 -9.71 -8.32
CA LEU A 7 0.33 -9.34 -9.73
C LEU A 7 1.37 -8.26 -9.97
N LEU A 8 2.30 -8.54 -10.87
CA LEU A 8 3.22 -7.54 -11.38
C LEU A 8 2.67 -6.98 -12.70
N ASP A 9 2.34 -5.70 -12.70
CA ASP A 9 2.00 -4.91 -13.88
C ASP A 9 3.26 -4.13 -14.29
N THR A 10 4.04 -4.72 -15.20
CA THR A 10 5.32 -4.16 -15.65
C THR A 10 5.15 -2.88 -16.47
N ASP A 11 4.03 -2.73 -17.16
CA ASP A 11 3.75 -1.58 -18.03
C ASP A 11 3.46 -0.33 -17.20
N ARG A 12 2.83 -0.51 -16.03
CA ARG A 12 2.56 0.56 -15.07
C ARG A 12 3.61 0.68 -13.97
N GLY A 13 4.66 -0.15 -14.01
CA GLY A 13 5.66 -0.23 -12.94
C GLY A 13 5.02 -0.48 -11.56
N LEU A 14 4.01 -1.34 -11.50
CA LEU A 14 3.16 -1.51 -10.32
C LEU A 14 3.13 -2.97 -9.86
N LEU A 15 3.49 -3.22 -8.61
CA LEU A 15 3.32 -4.52 -7.97
C LEU A 15 2.06 -4.47 -7.11
N LYS A 16 1.01 -5.18 -7.50
CA LYS A 16 -0.25 -5.31 -6.75
C LYS A 16 -0.22 -6.56 -5.89
N MET A 17 -0.58 -6.41 -4.63
CA MET A 17 -0.51 -7.47 -3.64
C MET A 17 -1.83 -7.57 -2.89
N ARG A 18 -2.50 -8.72 -3.01
CA ARG A 18 -3.66 -9.07 -2.18
C ARG A 18 -3.34 -10.27 -1.30
N PRO A 19 -3.38 -10.12 0.04
CA PRO A 19 -3.13 -11.23 0.95
C PRO A 19 -4.26 -12.25 0.86
N ARG A 20 -3.90 -13.53 0.98
CA ARG A 20 -4.88 -14.59 1.24
C ARG A 20 -5.57 -14.32 2.59
N PRO A 21 -6.86 -14.65 2.75
CA PRO A 21 -7.50 -14.65 4.05
C PRO A 21 -6.66 -15.42 5.09
N GLY A 22 -6.43 -14.82 6.25
CA GLY A 22 -5.63 -15.41 7.34
C GLY A 22 -4.11 -15.43 7.10
N ARG A 23 -3.59 -14.76 6.06
CA ARG A 23 -2.15 -14.62 5.83
C ARG A 23 -1.76 -13.15 5.78
N THR A 24 -0.64 -12.82 6.42
CA THR A 24 -0.02 -11.49 6.33
C THR A 24 0.96 -11.49 5.18
N LEU A 25 0.87 -10.49 4.29
CA LEU A 25 1.93 -10.19 3.34
C LEU A 25 2.86 -9.16 3.97
N ASP A 26 4.15 -9.42 3.92
CA ASP A 26 5.19 -8.46 4.27
C ASP A 26 5.66 -7.79 2.96
N PRO A 27 5.10 -6.63 2.59
CA PRO A 27 5.41 -5.98 1.34
C PRO A 27 6.89 -5.56 1.27
N VAL A 28 7.55 -5.32 2.41
CA VAL A 28 8.97 -4.99 2.47
C VAL A 28 9.81 -6.20 2.08
N LYS A 29 9.53 -7.38 2.63
CA LYS A 29 10.25 -8.61 2.26
C LYS A 29 10.09 -8.96 0.80
N ILE A 30 8.89 -8.76 0.25
CA ILE A 30 8.62 -9.06 -1.16
C ILE A 30 9.31 -8.04 -2.07
N PHE A 31 9.27 -6.77 -1.71
CA PHE A 31 10.04 -5.72 -2.39
C PHE A 31 11.55 -6.00 -2.34
N GLU A 32 12.08 -6.42 -1.20
CA GLU A 32 13.50 -6.82 -1.03
C GLU A 32 13.88 -8.05 -1.86
N ALA A 33 12.99 -9.04 -1.95
CA ALA A 33 13.17 -10.20 -2.82
C ALA A 33 13.23 -9.78 -4.31
N ILE A 34 12.39 -8.84 -4.73
CA ILE A 34 12.40 -8.31 -6.10
C ILE A 34 13.66 -7.47 -6.34
N ARG A 35 14.04 -6.63 -5.38
CA ARG A 35 15.24 -5.77 -5.45
C ARG A 35 16.55 -6.55 -5.53
N SER A 36 16.62 -7.68 -4.82
CA SER A 36 17.75 -8.60 -4.87
C SER A 36 17.77 -9.43 -6.16
N SER A 37 16.62 -9.60 -6.83
CA SER A 37 16.53 -10.23 -8.15
C SER A 37 17.07 -9.34 -9.28
N ARG A 38 17.32 -9.94 -10.46
CA ARG A 38 17.63 -9.20 -11.70
C ARG A 38 16.34 -8.64 -12.30
N PHE A 39 15.76 -7.65 -11.63
CA PHE A 39 14.58 -6.97 -12.12
C PHE A 39 14.97 -5.96 -13.22
N HIS A 40 14.45 -6.16 -14.43
CA HIS A 40 14.82 -5.39 -15.63
C HIS A 40 13.86 -4.22 -15.92
N SER A 41 12.75 -4.15 -15.19
CA SER A 41 11.73 -3.10 -15.35
C SER A 41 11.83 -2.07 -14.22
N ARG A 42 11.22 -0.91 -14.43
CA ARG A 42 11.02 0.08 -13.37
C ARG A 42 9.84 -0.36 -12.51
N LEU A 43 9.97 -0.26 -11.19
CA LEU A 43 8.88 -0.44 -10.24
C LEU A 43 8.70 0.87 -9.48
N ASP A 44 7.61 1.58 -9.72
CA ASP A 44 7.35 2.88 -9.11
C ASP A 44 6.61 2.75 -7.78
N TYR A 45 5.74 1.75 -7.67
CA TYR A 45 4.92 1.55 -6.48
C TYR A 45 4.69 0.08 -6.16
N VAL A 46 4.56 -0.20 -4.86
CA VAL A 46 3.95 -1.42 -4.34
C VAL A 46 2.57 -1.04 -3.81
N GLU A 47 1.53 -1.59 -4.43
CA GLU A 47 0.14 -1.42 -4.02
C GLU A 47 -0.31 -2.63 -3.21
N VAL A 48 -0.82 -2.36 -2.01
CA VAL A 48 -1.28 -3.38 -1.07
C VAL A 48 -2.74 -3.17 -0.74
N THR A 49 -3.50 -4.25 -0.68
CA THR A 49 -4.85 -4.26 -0.10
C THR A 49 -4.79 -4.95 1.26
N VAL A 50 -5.24 -4.27 2.31
CA VAL A 50 -5.39 -4.84 3.66
C VAL A 50 -6.86 -5.16 3.87
N ALA A 51 -7.15 -6.40 4.27
CA ALA A 51 -8.49 -6.84 4.65
C ALA A 51 -8.69 -6.79 6.17
N GLY A 52 -9.88 -6.37 6.61
CA GLY A 52 -10.25 -6.16 8.01
C GLY A 52 -9.36 -5.19 8.80
N PRO A 53 -8.78 -4.12 8.21
CA PRO A 53 -7.85 -3.26 8.93
C PRO A 53 -8.54 -2.55 10.11
N ARG A 54 -7.78 -2.30 11.18
CA ARG A 54 -8.19 -1.31 12.18
C ARG A 54 -7.62 0.04 11.81
N VAL A 55 -8.48 1.00 11.55
CA VAL A 55 -8.10 2.38 11.20
C VAL A 55 -8.49 3.30 12.34
N LYS A 56 -7.57 4.17 12.77
CA LYS A 56 -7.83 5.17 13.82
C LYS A 56 -7.02 6.44 13.62
N GLU A 57 -7.50 7.53 14.19
CA GLU A 57 -6.77 8.79 14.32
C GLU A 57 -6.04 8.82 15.67
N GLU A 58 -4.74 9.11 15.66
CA GLU A 58 -3.89 9.23 16.86
C GLU A 58 -2.94 10.42 16.67
N ASN A 59 -2.99 11.40 17.58
CA ASN A 59 -2.16 12.61 17.54
C ASN A 59 -2.20 13.35 16.18
N GLY A 60 -3.39 13.47 15.58
CA GLY A 60 -3.59 14.12 14.27
C GLY A 60 -3.07 13.31 13.07
N LYS A 61 -2.68 12.05 13.28
CA LYS A 61 -2.24 11.14 12.21
C LYS A 61 -3.20 9.97 12.08
N TRP A 62 -3.47 9.55 10.86
CA TRP A 62 -4.28 8.37 10.57
C TRP A 62 -3.40 7.13 10.51
N LEU A 63 -3.73 6.12 11.29
CA LEU A 63 -2.98 4.87 11.38
C LEU A 63 -3.86 3.70 10.98
N LEU A 64 -3.30 2.81 10.17
CA LEU A 64 -3.86 1.51 9.84
C LEU A 64 -3.05 0.42 10.52
N THR A 65 -3.72 -0.46 11.25
CA THR A 65 -3.11 -1.63 11.90
C THR A 65 -3.63 -2.90 11.23
N LEU A 66 -2.72 -3.83 10.95
CA LEU A 66 -3.06 -5.12 10.37
C LEU A 66 -3.80 -6.00 11.39
N PRO A 67 -4.75 -6.85 10.96
CA PRO A 67 -5.34 -7.84 11.86
C PRO A 67 -4.27 -8.77 12.45
N GLY A 68 -4.29 -8.92 13.78
CA GLY A 68 -3.39 -9.85 14.48
C GLY A 68 -1.89 -9.48 14.45
N SER A 69 -1.56 -8.22 14.14
CA SER A 69 -0.19 -7.71 14.14
C SER A 69 -0.12 -6.31 14.74
N ASP A 70 1.00 -5.99 15.38
CA ASP A 70 1.31 -4.64 15.88
C ASP A 70 1.86 -3.72 14.79
N GLU A 71 1.99 -4.23 13.55
CA GLU A 71 2.46 -3.44 12.42
C GLU A 71 1.44 -2.37 12.04
N ARG A 72 1.95 -1.13 11.95
CA ARG A 72 1.16 0.07 11.66
C ARG A 72 1.65 0.74 10.39
N PHE A 73 0.71 1.28 9.64
CA PHE A 73 0.95 2.14 8.48
C PHE A 73 0.40 3.53 8.78
N LEU A 74 1.18 4.57 8.46
CA LEU A 74 0.68 5.93 8.37
C LEU A 74 -0.16 6.06 7.09
N LEU A 75 -1.39 6.53 7.20
CA LEU A 75 -2.26 6.77 6.06
C LEU A 75 -2.12 8.22 5.59
N GLU A 76 -1.96 8.40 4.28
CA GLU A 76 -1.90 9.71 3.64
C GLU A 76 -2.72 9.72 2.34
N PRO A 77 -3.16 10.91 1.87
CA PRO A 77 -3.84 11.02 0.59
C PRO A 77 -2.90 10.68 -0.58
N SER A 78 -3.42 9.94 -1.57
CA SER A 78 -2.69 9.67 -2.81
C SER A 78 -2.74 10.87 -3.75
N PRO A 79 -1.58 11.39 -4.22
CA PRO A 79 -1.55 12.55 -5.13
C PRO A 79 -2.13 12.24 -6.51
N GLN A 80 -2.02 11.00 -6.97
CA GLN A 80 -2.45 10.60 -8.31
C GLN A 80 -3.97 10.48 -8.47
N GLY A 81 -4.74 10.56 -7.38
CA GLY A 81 -6.20 10.54 -7.42
C GLY A 81 -6.86 11.89 -7.68
N ASN A 82 -6.11 13.00 -7.63
CA ASN A 82 -6.70 14.35 -7.59
C ASN A 82 -6.90 14.98 -8.98
N HIS A 83 -6.24 14.48 -10.03
CA HIS A 83 -6.24 15.14 -11.35
C HIS A 83 -7.49 14.87 -12.21
N ALA A 84 -8.29 13.87 -11.87
CA ALA A 84 -9.50 13.48 -12.63
C ALA A 84 -10.79 13.56 -11.79
N ARG A 85 -10.73 14.18 -10.60
CA ARG A 85 -11.88 14.28 -9.69
C ARG A 85 -12.61 15.60 -9.89
N ALA A 86 -13.94 15.53 -9.84
CA ALA A 86 -14.74 16.73 -9.67
C ALA A 86 -14.35 17.41 -8.35
N PRO A 87 -14.34 18.76 -8.27
CA PRO A 87 -13.88 19.52 -7.12
C PRO A 87 -14.52 19.11 -5.78
N ASP A 88 -15.76 18.62 -5.83
CA ASP A 88 -16.57 18.29 -4.65
C ASP A 88 -16.57 16.79 -4.29
N THR A 89 -15.77 15.97 -4.97
CA THR A 89 -15.71 14.52 -4.69
C THR A 89 -14.60 14.20 -3.68
N PRO A 90 -14.94 13.80 -2.44
CA PRO A 90 -13.94 13.56 -1.39
C PRO A 90 -12.97 12.46 -1.81
N SER A 91 -11.66 12.70 -1.63
CA SER A 91 -10.58 11.74 -1.93
C SER A 91 -10.84 10.38 -1.25
N PRO A 92 -10.28 9.26 -1.74
CA PRO A 92 -10.47 7.97 -1.06
C PRO A 92 -10.01 8.00 0.40
N PHE A 93 -8.97 8.80 0.68
CA PHE A 93 -8.48 9.06 2.02
C PHE A 93 -9.50 9.83 2.86
N GLU A 94 -10.03 10.96 2.36
CA GLU A 94 -11.04 11.75 3.07
C GLU A 94 -12.32 10.95 3.35
N ALA A 95 -12.80 10.20 2.36
CA ALA A 95 -13.96 9.34 2.51
C ALA A 95 -13.73 8.21 3.52
N LEU A 96 -12.52 7.64 3.59
CA LEU A 96 -12.14 6.67 4.61
C LEU A 96 -12.13 7.31 6.01
N CYS A 97 -11.50 8.48 6.16
CA CYS A 97 -11.45 9.20 7.43
C CYS A 97 -12.86 9.54 7.93
N ALA A 98 -13.74 9.99 7.04
CA ALA A 98 -15.14 10.29 7.37
C ALA A 98 -15.91 9.04 7.80
N ALA A 99 -15.78 7.93 7.07
CA ALA A 99 -16.43 6.66 7.41
C ALA A 99 -16.00 6.15 8.81
N VAL A 100 -14.69 6.19 9.10
CA VAL A 100 -14.17 5.77 10.41
C VAL A 100 -14.66 6.70 11.53
N ARG A 101 -14.71 8.01 11.31
CA ARG A 101 -15.30 8.96 12.28
C ARG A 101 -16.80 8.73 12.49
N GLY A 102 -17.51 8.29 11.45
CA GLY A 102 -18.92 7.89 11.51
C GLY A 102 -19.17 6.55 12.23
N GLY A 103 -18.12 5.84 12.65
CA GLY A 103 -18.22 4.54 13.30
C GLY A 103 -18.40 3.37 12.34
N GLU A 104 -18.23 3.59 11.03
CA GLU A 104 -18.33 2.53 10.03
C GLU A 104 -17.15 1.55 10.14
N ARG A 105 -17.45 0.27 9.88
CA ARG A 105 -16.42 -0.77 9.81
C ARG A 105 -15.85 -0.86 8.41
N ILE A 106 -14.52 -0.98 8.34
CA ILE A 106 -13.79 -1.00 7.08
C ILE A 106 -13.42 -2.44 6.73
N ARG A 107 -13.97 -2.92 5.61
CA ARG A 107 -13.70 -4.26 5.08
C ARG A 107 -12.32 -4.34 4.45
N THR A 108 -11.96 -3.37 3.59
CA THR A 108 -10.64 -3.32 2.97
C THR A 108 -10.11 -1.90 2.83
N VAL A 109 -8.79 -1.73 2.88
CA VAL A 109 -8.09 -0.49 2.49
C VAL A 109 -7.01 -0.85 1.48
N THR A 110 -7.02 -0.18 0.33
CA THR A 110 -6.00 -0.32 -0.70
C THR A 110 -5.19 0.97 -0.80
N GLY A 111 -3.88 0.84 -0.89
CA GLY A 111 -3.00 1.98 -1.09
C GLY A 111 -1.61 1.61 -1.57
N ARG A 112 -0.84 2.64 -1.90
CA ARG A 112 0.54 2.50 -2.42
C ARG A 112 1.54 2.86 -1.35
N LEU A 113 2.53 2.01 -1.14
CA LEU A 113 3.59 2.27 -0.17
C LEU A 113 4.54 3.35 -0.70
N ARG A 114 4.73 4.41 0.09
CA ARG A 114 5.71 5.45 -0.22
C ARG A 114 7.12 4.93 0.05
N GLY A 115 8.09 5.37 -0.76
CA GLY A 115 9.51 5.06 -0.56
C GLY A 115 9.93 3.68 -1.07
N LEU A 116 9.03 2.92 -1.70
CA LEU A 116 9.32 1.63 -2.33
C LEU A 116 9.30 1.77 -3.85
N SER A 117 10.44 2.16 -4.43
CA SER A 117 10.64 2.18 -5.88
C SER A 117 11.97 1.53 -6.27
N LEU A 118 12.00 0.89 -7.44
CA LEU A 118 13.17 0.24 -8.02
C LEU A 118 13.41 0.77 -9.43
N ALA A 119 14.65 1.19 -9.67
CA ALA A 119 15.15 1.37 -11.02
C ALA A 119 15.62 0.02 -11.60
N PRO A 120 15.59 -0.15 -12.93
CA PRO A 120 16.21 -1.29 -13.58
C PRO A 120 17.68 -1.46 -13.17
N ARG A 121 18.12 -2.70 -12.93
CA ARG A 121 19.53 -2.98 -12.61
C ARG A 121 20.29 -3.46 -13.85
N GLY A 122 21.38 -2.76 -14.16
CA GLY A 122 22.31 -3.13 -15.23
C GLY A 122 23.07 -4.44 -14.94
N ARG A 123 23.54 -5.10 -16.00
CA ARG A 123 24.33 -6.34 -15.90
C ARG A 123 25.64 -6.06 -15.14
N GLY A 124 25.92 -6.84 -14.09
CA GLY A 124 27.14 -6.68 -13.28
C GLY A 124 27.05 -5.66 -12.14
N ALA A 125 25.90 -4.99 -11.96
CA ALA A 125 25.71 -4.09 -10.83
C ALA A 125 25.75 -4.86 -9.49
N PRO A 126 26.49 -4.37 -8.47
CA PRO A 126 26.55 -5.01 -7.15
C PRO A 126 25.16 -5.08 -6.52
N ALA A 127 24.98 -6.01 -5.58
CA ALA A 127 23.74 -6.11 -4.80
C ALA A 127 23.49 -4.79 -4.04
N PRO A 128 22.25 -4.27 -4.06
CA PRO A 128 21.92 -3.04 -3.34
C PRO A 128 22.03 -3.28 -1.82
N PRO A 129 22.45 -2.26 -1.05
CA PRO A 129 22.53 -2.37 0.41
C PRO A 129 21.13 -2.59 1.01
N PRO A 130 20.98 -3.26 2.17
CA PRO A 130 19.69 -3.51 2.81
C PRO A 130 18.83 -2.24 2.92
N LEU A 131 17.54 -2.37 2.66
CA LEU A 131 16.59 -1.27 2.68
C LEU A 131 16.44 -0.78 4.13
N ARG A 132 16.79 0.48 4.36
CA ARG A 132 16.55 1.16 5.64
C ARG A 132 15.26 1.94 5.52
N LEU A 133 14.18 1.37 6.06
CA LEU A 133 12.89 2.04 6.11
C LEU A 133 12.69 2.65 7.48
N GLU A 134 12.30 3.93 7.48
CA GLU A 134 11.68 4.53 8.66
C GLU A 134 10.30 3.89 8.85
N ARG A 135 10.03 3.39 10.06
CA ARG A 135 8.73 2.83 10.45
C ARG A 135 8.00 3.83 11.35
N PRO A 136 6.66 3.94 11.27
CA PRO A 136 5.74 3.18 10.41
C PRO A 136 5.81 3.59 8.93
N LEU A 137 5.47 2.66 8.03
CA LEU A 137 5.44 2.95 6.58
C LEU A 137 4.24 3.79 6.20
N THR A 138 4.40 4.67 5.20
CA THR A 138 3.28 5.44 4.66
C THR A 138 2.56 4.68 3.56
N LEU A 139 1.24 4.51 3.71
CA LEU A 139 0.31 3.98 2.73
C LEU A 139 -0.53 5.13 2.14
N LEU A 140 -0.29 5.43 0.87
CA LEU A 140 -1.05 6.42 0.10
C LEU A 140 -2.38 5.79 -0.33
N VAL A 141 -3.49 6.18 0.29
CA VAL A 141 -4.79 5.52 0.12
C VAL A 141 -5.34 5.77 -1.29
N THR A 142 -5.66 4.69 -2.01
CA THR A 142 -6.21 4.72 -3.37
C THR A 142 -7.64 4.20 -3.46
N ALA A 143 -8.06 3.32 -2.54
CA ALA A 143 -9.44 2.83 -2.43
C ALA A 143 -9.72 2.22 -1.04
N PHE A 144 -10.99 2.06 -0.69
CA PHE A 144 -11.41 1.28 0.49
C PHE A 144 -12.83 0.73 0.28
N GLU A 145 -13.18 -0.30 1.05
CA GLU A 145 -14.50 -0.92 1.07
C GLU A 145 -15.01 -0.98 2.51
N ARG A 146 -16.32 -0.78 2.71
CA ARG A 146 -17.00 -0.86 4.00
C ARG A 146 -17.53 -2.28 4.23
N GLU A 147 -17.77 -2.65 5.48
CA GLU A 147 -18.64 -3.80 5.78
C GLU A 147 -20.09 -3.43 5.45
N GLU A 148 -20.85 -4.37 4.87
CA GLU A 148 -22.30 -4.24 4.61
C GLU A 148 -23.12 -4.33 5.91
#